data_AF-A0A7V4G7S5-F1
#
_entry.id   AF-A0A7V4G7S5-F1
#
_cell.length_a   1.000
_cell.length_b   1.000
_cell.length_c   1.000
_cell.angle_alpha   90.00
_cell.angle_beta   90.00
_cell.angle_gamma   90.00
#
_symmetry.space_group_name_H-M   'P 1'
#
loop_
_entity.id
_entity.type
_entity.pdbx_description
1 polymer ?
#
loop_
_entity_poly.entity_id
_entity_poly.type
_entity_poly.pdbx_seq_one_letter_code
_entity_poly.pdbx_strand_id
1 'polypeptide(L)'
;MRRLVAVALALCQLLGGGELDCLGAEKPFPPLYTEVEVFLRAMAQAREQPLSQAVTGLTVPHHLLAADLIATAFQYLKNQRYRRIMLLSPDHFRRSTTPFAVSRRDFATVFGPVAADQEAITHLLTNPR
;
A
#
# COMPACT_ATOMS: atom_id res chain seq x y z
N MET A 1 12.79 -56.96 -18.75
CA MET A 1 12.98 -55.56 -18.33
C MET A 1 12.68 -54.63 -19.51
N ARG A 2 11.44 -54.11 -19.64
CA ARG A 2 11.01 -53.00 -20.51
C ARG A 2 9.47 -52.98 -20.64
N ARG A 3 8.73 -52.81 -19.53
CA ARG A 3 7.26 -52.57 -19.56
C ARG A 3 6.76 -51.87 -18.29
N LEU A 4 7.29 -50.69 -17.91
CA LEU A 4 6.78 -49.94 -16.75
C LEU A 4 6.99 -48.41 -16.86
N VAL A 5 6.75 -47.77 -18.01
CA VAL A 5 6.92 -46.29 -18.15
C VAL A 5 5.70 -45.58 -18.78
N ALA A 6 4.50 -46.20 -18.78
CA ALA A 6 3.36 -45.61 -19.51
C ALA A 6 2.05 -45.48 -18.72
N VAL A 7 2.08 -45.32 -17.38
CA VAL A 7 0.84 -45.16 -16.57
C VAL A 7 0.95 -44.06 -15.51
N ALA A 8 1.69 -42.97 -15.78
CA ALA A 8 1.72 -41.80 -14.89
C ALA A 8 1.26 -40.50 -15.57
N LEU A 9 0.64 -40.58 -16.74
CA LEU A 9 0.14 -39.43 -17.51
C LEU A 9 -1.33 -39.62 -17.88
N ALA A 10 -2.19 -39.96 -16.91
CA ALA A 10 -3.63 -40.03 -17.19
C ALA A 10 -4.56 -39.87 -15.96
N LEU A 11 -4.08 -39.35 -14.82
CA LEU A 11 -4.91 -39.30 -13.62
C LEU A 11 -4.73 -38.04 -12.74
N CYS A 12 -4.58 -36.86 -13.36
CA CYS A 12 -4.61 -35.58 -12.64
C CYS A 12 -5.52 -34.53 -13.30
N GLN A 13 -6.53 -34.93 -14.09
CA GLN A 13 -7.48 -33.98 -14.70
C GLN A 13 -8.92 -34.11 -14.21
N LEU A 14 -9.18 -34.77 -13.09
CA LEU A 14 -10.56 -35.07 -12.69
C LEU A 14 -10.96 -34.76 -11.25
N LEU A 15 -10.19 -33.99 -10.49
CA LEU A 15 -10.62 -33.54 -9.16
C LEU A 15 -10.32 -32.05 -8.97
N GLY A 16 -11.39 -31.27 -9.15
CA GLY A 16 -11.72 -30.00 -8.48
C GLY A 16 -10.63 -29.09 -7.91
N GLY A 17 -10.82 -27.80 -8.18
CA GLY A 17 -10.63 -26.77 -7.16
C GLY A 17 -9.20 -26.31 -6.98
N GLY A 18 -8.76 -25.45 -7.89
CA GLY A 18 -7.69 -24.51 -7.61
C GLY A 18 -7.92 -23.34 -8.53
N GLU A 19 -8.58 -22.29 -8.03
CA GLU A 19 -8.24 -20.96 -8.51
C GLU A 19 -6.71 -20.92 -8.51
N LEU A 20 -6.13 -20.47 -9.62
CA LEU A 20 -4.73 -20.11 -9.68
C LEU A 20 -4.51 -19.15 -8.50
N ASP A 21 -3.98 -19.70 -7.41
CA ASP A 21 -3.62 -18.97 -6.22
C ASP A 21 -2.66 -17.89 -6.72
N CYS A 22 -3.20 -16.66 -6.79
CA CYS A 22 -2.55 -15.52 -7.42
C CYS A 22 -1.25 -15.31 -6.66
N LEU A 23 -0.13 -15.87 -7.16
CA LEU A 23 1.25 -15.72 -6.70
C LEU A 23 1.31 -15.11 -5.29
N GLY A 24 1.12 -15.95 -4.27
CA GLY A 24 0.81 -15.60 -2.88
C GLY A 24 1.15 -14.16 -2.51
N ALA A 25 0.11 -13.32 -2.37
CA ALA A 25 0.26 -11.91 -2.05
C ALA A 25 1.24 -11.74 -0.89
N GLU A 26 2.34 -11.00 -1.13
CA GLU A 26 3.32 -10.72 -0.09
C GLU A 26 2.63 -10.10 1.13
N LYS A 27 3.01 -10.54 2.34
CA LYS A 27 2.39 -10.03 3.58
C LYS A 27 2.40 -8.50 3.59
N PRO A 28 1.30 -7.84 4.00
CA PRO A 28 1.28 -6.38 4.13
C PRO A 28 2.44 -5.89 5.00
N PHE A 29 2.90 -4.65 4.79
CA PHE A 29 3.77 -4.02 5.78
C PHE A 29 3.01 -3.93 7.10
N PRO A 30 3.61 -4.36 8.22
CA PRO A 30 2.98 -4.24 9.52
C PRO A 30 2.84 -2.76 9.89
N PRO A 31 1.85 -2.41 10.73
CA PRO A 31 1.74 -1.05 11.21
C PRO A 31 2.97 -0.72 12.07
N LEU A 32 3.57 0.45 11.84
CA LEU A 32 4.69 0.92 12.66
C LEU A 32 4.24 1.26 14.09
N TYR A 33 3.01 1.74 14.23
CA TYR A 33 2.39 2.09 15.50
C TYR A 33 1.17 1.21 15.72
N THR A 34 0.92 0.78 16.96
CA THR A 34 -0.24 -0.06 17.30
C THR A 34 -1.39 0.74 17.91
N GLU A 35 -1.09 1.90 18.49
CA GLU A 35 -2.07 2.71 19.22
C GLU A 35 -2.76 3.73 18.32
N VAL A 36 -4.06 3.54 18.10
CA VAL A 36 -4.89 4.43 17.27
C VAL A 36 -5.08 5.82 17.91
N GLU A 37 -5.06 5.88 19.24
CA GLU A 37 -5.38 7.09 20.02
C GLU A 37 -4.45 8.28 19.73
N VAL A 38 -3.18 8.02 19.41
CA VAL A 38 -2.22 9.09 19.08
C VAL A 38 -2.66 9.86 17.83
N PHE A 39 -3.22 9.16 16.84
CA PHE A 39 -3.73 9.75 15.61
C PHE A 39 -5.07 10.45 15.85
N LEU A 40 -6.00 9.79 16.55
CA LEU A 40 -7.32 10.35 16.86
C LEU A 40 -7.22 11.66 17.64
N ARG A 41 -6.31 11.73 18.63
CA ARG A 41 -6.08 12.95 19.41
C ARG A 41 -5.62 14.11 18.54
N ALA A 42 -4.64 13.89 17.66
CA ALA A 42 -4.15 14.93 16.77
C ALA A 42 -5.24 15.40 15.78
N MET A 43 -6.00 14.45 15.22
CA MET A 43 -7.13 14.75 14.32
C MET A 43 -8.22 15.56 15.02
N ALA A 44 -8.56 15.25 16.28
CA ALA A 44 -9.55 15.99 17.05
C ALA A 44 -9.10 17.42 17.41
N GLN A 45 -7.79 17.68 17.42
CA GLN A 45 -7.23 18.99 17.72
C GLN A 45 -7.08 19.88 16.47
N ALA A 46 -7.08 19.31 15.26
CA ALA A 46 -6.99 20.07 14.02
C ALA A 46 -8.27 20.91 13.78
N ARG A 47 -8.13 22.22 13.61
CA ARG A 47 -9.26 23.17 13.52
C ARG A 47 -9.33 23.97 12.22
N GLU A 48 -8.41 23.72 11.30
CA GLU A 48 -8.35 24.47 10.05
C GLU A 48 -9.61 24.29 9.20
N GLN A 49 -9.92 25.32 8.42
CA GLN A 49 -11.03 25.25 7.49
C GLN A 49 -10.61 24.49 6.23
N PRO A 50 -11.48 23.62 5.67
CA PRO A 50 -11.17 22.92 4.43
C PRO A 50 -10.96 23.92 3.29
N LEU A 51 -9.99 23.65 2.42
CA LEU A 51 -9.74 24.49 1.25
C LEU A 51 -10.81 24.25 0.18
N SER A 52 -11.29 25.33 -0.42
CA SER A 52 -12.26 25.27 -1.54
C SER A 52 -11.61 24.86 -2.86
N GLN A 53 -10.33 25.15 -3.04
CA GLN A 53 -9.56 24.74 -4.22
C GLN A 53 -9.20 23.25 -4.16
N ALA A 54 -9.15 22.62 -5.33
CA ALA A 54 -8.69 21.25 -5.45
C ALA A 54 -7.20 21.16 -5.07
N VAL A 55 -6.90 20.35 -4.06
CA VAL A 55 -5.54 20.08 -3.60
C VAL A 55 -5.06 18.81 -4.28
N THR A 56 -4.02 18.91 -5.10
CA THR A 56 -3.44 17.78 -5.85
C THR A 56 -2.21 17.18 -5.19
N GLY A 57 -1.67 17.83 -4.16
CA GLY A 57 -0.48 17.39 -3.45
C GLY A 57 -0.42 17.92 -2.02
N LEU A 58 0.19 17.14 -1.13
CA LEU A 58 0.37 17.46 0.27
C LEU A 58 1.75 16.98 0.73
N THR A 59 2.54 17.86 1.34
CA THR A 59 3.82 17.50 1.98
C THR A 59 3.67 17.63 3.47
N VAL A 60 4.00 16.56 4.21
CA VAL A 60 3.89 16.53 5.67
C VAL A 60 5.14 15.89 6.30
N PRO A 61 5.44 16.19 7.57
CA PRO A 61 6.39 15.42 8.37
C PRO A 61 5.97 13.94 8.47
N HIS A 62 6.92 13.04 8.75
CA HIS A 62 6.65 11.61 8.96
C HIS A 62 6.95 11.11 10.38
N HIS A 63 7.38 11.98 11.30
CA HIS A 63 7.57 11.66 12.72
C HIS A 63 6.36 12.12 13.53
N LEU A 64 5.87 11.27 14.45
CA LEU A 64 4.71 11.61 15.30
C LEU A 64 4.97 12.75 16.30
N LEU A 65 6.22 13.20 16.44
CA LEU A 65 6.53 14.46 17.14
C LEU A 65 5.74 15.65 16.54
N ALA A 66 5.41 15.58 15.25
CA ALA A 66 4.67 16.61 14.52
C ALA A 66 3.27 16.13 14.09
N ALA A 67 2.64 15.25 14.90
CA ALA A 67 1.32 14.69 14.58
C ALA A 67 0.24 15.77 14.39
N ASP A 68 0.34 16.87 15.14
CA ASP A 68 -0.52 18.05 15.02
C ASP A 68 -0.39 18.73 13.64
N LEU A 69 0.83 18.92 13.13
CA LEU A 69 1.07 19.48 11.80
C LEU A 69 0.52 18.55 10.71
N ILE A 70 0.72 17.24 10.86
CA ILE A 70 0.18 16.25 9.93
C ILE A 70 -1.35 16.32 9.91
N ALA A 71 -1.99 16.25 11.07
CA ALA A 71 -3.46 16.30 11.18
C ALA A 71 -4.04 17.61 10.64
N THR A 72 -3.39 18.73 10.94
CA THR A 72 -3.74 20.06 10.43
C THR A 72 -3.67 20.12 8.91
N ALA A 73 -2.63 19.56 8.31
CA ALA A 73 -2.48 19.49 6.86
C ALA A 73 -3.62 18.71 6.20
N PHE A 74 -4.02 17.55 6.76
CA PHE A 74 -5.14 16.77 6.24
C PHE A 74 -6.51 17.43 6.42
N GLN A 75 -6.65 18.29 7.43
CA GLN A 75 -7.87 19.04 7.66
C GLN A 75 -8.19 20.01 6.50
N TYR A 76 -7.17 20.53 5.80
CA TYR A 76 -7.36 21.31 4.56
C TYR A 76 -7.98 20.51 3.41
N LEU A 77 -7.78 19.19 3.39
CA LEU A 77 -8.29 18.29 2.34
C LEU A 77 -9.68 17.73 2.66
N LYS A 78 -10.26 18.09 3.81
CA LYS A 78 -11.57 17.61 4.23
C LYS A 78 -12.62 17.90 3.15
N ASN A 79 -13.50 16.92 2.90
CA ASN A 79 -14.52 16.92 1.85
C ASN A 79 -14.00 16.81 0.40
N GLN A 80 -12.69 16.76 0.17
CA GLN A 80 -12.15 16.43 -1.15
C GLN A 80 -12.22 14.91 -1.39
N ARG A 81 -12.27 14.50 -2.66
CA ARG A 81 -12.34 13.09 -3.07
C ARG A 81 -11.18 12.73 -3.97
N TYR A 82 -10.51 11.64 -3.63
CA TYR A 82 -9.35 11.14 -4.36
C TYR A 82 -9.62 9.70 -4.82
N ARG A 83 -9.33 9.42 -6.09
CA ARG A 83 -9.40 8.05 -6.63
C ARG A 83 -8.14 7.23 -6.34
N ARG A 84 -6.99 7.91 -6.28
CA ARG A 84 -5.66 7.33 -6.12
C ARG A 84 -4.78 8.29 -5.34
N ILE A 85 -4.01 7.77 -4.40
CA ILE A 85 -3.02 8.51 -3.62
C ILE A 85 -1.65 7.95 -3.98
N MET A 86 -0.74 8.82 -4.41
CA MET A 86 0.68 8.47 -4.59
C MET A 86 1.44 8.91 -3.34
N LEU A 87 1.97 7.95 -2.57
CA LEU A 87 2.78 8.23 -1.39
C LEU A 87 4.26 8.17 -1.77
N LEU A 88 4.95 9.30 -1.62
CA LEU A 88 6.40 9.40 -1.80
C LEU A 88 7.05 9.52 -0.42
N SER A 89 8.00 8.64 -0.12
CA SER A 89 8.73 8.65 1.15
C SER A 89 10.24 8.52 0.93
N PRO A 90 11.08 9.10 1.79
CA PRO A 90 12.50 8.84 1.77
C PRO A 90 12.82 7.35 1.98
N ASP A 91 13.86 6.87 1.29
CA ASP A 91 14.46 5.58 1.61
C ASP A 91 15.49 5.76 2.75
N HIS A 92 15.01 5.66 3.99
CA HIS A 92 15.85 5.78 5.18
C HIS A 92 16.88 4.66 5.33
N PHE A 93 16.70 3.54 4.61
CA PHE A 93 17.58 2.37 4.72
C PHE A 93 18.52 2.23 3.52
N ARG A 94 18.43 3.11 2.52
CA ARG A 94 19.23 3.09 1.28
C ARG A 94 19.21 1.71 0.61
N ARG A 95 18.03 1.08 0.59
CA ARG A 95 17.81 -0.25 0.00
C ARG A 95 17.51 -0.18 -1.49
N SER A 96 17.04 0.96 -2.00
CA SER A 96 16.81 1.15 -3.43
C SER A 96 18.14 1.21 -4.19
N THR A 97 18.25 0.45 -5.27
CA THR A 97 19.36 0.52 -6.22
C THR A 97 19.10 1.46 -7.40
N THR A 98 17.90 2.04 -7.45
CA THR A 98 17.43 2.98 -8.48
C THR A 98 17.03 4.31 -7.83
N PRO A 99 16.95 5.42 -8.61
CA PRO A 99 16.49 6.71 -8.07
C PRO A 99 15.10 6.63 -7.42
N PHE A 100 14.24 5.73 -7.91
CA PHE A 100 12.91 5.47 -7.37
C PHE A 100 12.66 3.96 -7.29
N ALA A 101 11.98 3.53 -6.23
CA ALA A 101 11.48 2.18 -6.06
C ALA A 101 9.99 2.22 -5.71
N VAL A 102 9.26 1.16 -6.07
CA VAL A 102 7.84 0.99 -5.75
C VAL A 102 7.65 -0.32 -5.01
N SER A 103 6.83 -0.30 -3.95
CA SER A 103 6.40 -1.51 -3.27
C SER A 103 5.17 -2.10 -3.96
N ARG A 104 5.12 -3.44 -4.06
CA ARG A 104 3.93 -4.19 -4.49
C ARG A 104 3.03 -4.62 -3.34
N ARG A 105 3.48 -4.42 -2.10
CA ARG A 105 2.82 -4.87 -0.87
C ARG A 105 1.78 -3.87 -0.38
N ASP A 106 0.70 -4.40 0.17
CA ASP A 106 -0.30 -3.66 0.94
C ASP A 106 0.27 -3.14 2.26
N PHE A 107 -0.50 -2.29 2.94
CA PHE A 107 -0.15 -1.74 4.25
C PHE A 107 -1.23 -2.11 5.28
N ALA A 108 -0.83 -2.72 6.39
CA ALA A 108 -1.68 -2.76 7.56
C ALA A 108 -1.52 -1.44 8.33
N THR A 109 -2.64 -0.83 8.72
CA THR A 109 -2.65 0.40 9.53
C THR A 109 -3.51 0.20 10.77
N VAL A 110 -3.37 1.08 11.77
CA VAL A 110 -4.25 1.11 12.95
C VAL A 110 -5.72 1.40 12.61
N PHE A 111 -5.99 1.91 11.41
CA PHE A 111 -7.34 2.16 10.90
C PHE A 111 -7.84 1.07 9.96
N GLY A 112 -7.09 -0.02 9.78
CA GLY A 112 -7.38 -1.11 8.87
C GLY A 112 -6.40 -1.22 7.69
N PRO A 113 -6.58 -2.22 6.83
CA PRO A 113 -5.69 -2.45 5.70
C PRO A 113 -5.90 -1.39 4.60
N VAL A 114 -4.80 -1.01 3.94
CA VAL A 114 -4.77 -0.17 2.74
C VAL A 114 -4.13 -0.97 1.62
N ALA A 115 -4.94 -1.28 0.60
CA ALA A 115 -4.48 -2.03 -0.56
C ALA A 115 -3.61 -1.18 -1.49
N ALA A 116 -2.55 -1.79 -2.01
CA ALA A 116 -1.70 -1.19 -3.03
C ALA A 116 -2.39 -1.24 -4.40
N ASP A 117 -2.26 -0.17 -5.19
CA ASP A 117 -2.84 -0.09 -6.53
C ASP A 117 -2.01 -0.90 -7.53
N GLN A 118 -2.33 -2.19 -7.67
CA GLN A 118 -1.57 -3.14 -8.48
C GLN A 118 -1.51 -2.75 -9.96
N GLU A 119 -2.55 -2.11 -10.50
CA GLU A 119 -2.57 -1.61 -11.87
C GLU A 119 -1.53 -0.50 -12.06
N ALA A 120 -1.53 0.51 -11.17
CA ALA A 120 -0.57 1.61 -11.23
C ALA A 120 0.87 1.12 -11.02
N ILE A 121 1.07 0.22 -10.07
CA ILE A 121 2.39 -0.35 -9.77
C ILE A 121 2.92 -1.13 -10.97
N THR A 122 2.08 -1.96 -11.60
CA THR A 122 2.45 -2.70 -12.81
C THR A 122 2.84 -1.74 -13.93
N HIS A 123 2.07 -0.67 -14.13
CA HIS A 123 2.37 0.33 -15.15
C HIS A 123 3.72 1.04 -14.92
N LEU A 124 4.08 1.35 -13.66
CA LEU A 124 5.37 1.93 -13.31
C LEU A 124 6.53 0.96 -13.58
N LEU A 125 6.36 -0.31 -13.22
CA LEU A 125 7.39 -1.34 -13.39
C LEU A 125 7.64 -1.71 -14.86
N THR A 126 6.64 -1.60 -15.72
CA THR A 126 6.76 -1.90 -17.16
C THR A 126 7.20 -0.70 -18.00
N ASN A 127 7.25 0.50 -17.41
CA ASN A 127 7.71 1.73 -18.07
C ASN A 127 8.80 2.45 -17.26
N PRO A 128 9.91 1.79 -16.89
CA PRO A 128 11.01 2.45 -16.20
C PRO A 128 11.68 3.44 -17.17
N ARG A 129 11.58 4.73 -16.86
CA ARG A 129 12.33 5.78 -17.56
C ARG A 129 13.50 6.24 -16.71
#